data_AF-A0A2E5JC99-F1
#
_entry.id   AF-A0A2E5JC99-F1
#
_cell.length_a   1.000
_cell.length_b   1.000
_cell.length_c   1.000
_cell.angle_alpha   90.00
_cell.angle_beta   90.00
_cell.angle_gamma   90.00
#
_symmetry.space_group_name_H-M   'P 1'
#
loop_
_entity.id
_entity.type
_entity.pdbx_description
1 polymer ?
#
loop_
_entity_poly.entity_id
_entity_poly.type
_entity_poly.pdbx_seq_one_letter_code
_entity_poly.pdbx_strand_id
1 'polypeptide(L)'
;MNKILTSLLFTSLFSFLLLLLPNNSNFPSYIAVPILASALTKYTIGDWDKNFQWSSLDFLFWISILTTSLLTIKLYKLLHS
;
A
#
# COMPACT_ATOMS: atom_id res chain seq x y z
N MET A 1 3.96 -0.55 18.99
CA MET A 1 3.12 -1.24 17.98
C MET A 1 4.02 -1.83 16.92
N ASN A 2 3.76 -3.03 16.40
CA ASN A 2 4.59 -3.61 15.35
C ASN A 2 4.41 -2.78 14.06
N LYS A 3 5.43 -1.97 13.69
CA LYS A 3 5.39 -1.07 12.52
C LYS A 3 5.07 -1.81 11.23
N ILE A 4 5.57 -3.05 11.09
CA ILE A 4 5.32 -3.91 9.92
C ILE A 4 3.83 -4.19 9.82
N LEU A 5 3.23 -4.79 10.86
CA LEU A 5 1.80 -5.10 10.88
C LEU A 5 0.94 -3.85 10.65
N THR A 6 1.31 -2.73 11.27
CA THR A 6 0.62 -1.44 11.11
C THR A 6 0.66 -0.96 9.66
N SER A 7 1.82 -1.06 9.01
CA SER A 7 2.02 -0.66 7.61
C SER A 7 1.16 -1.51 6.67
N LEU A 8 1.08 -2.83 6.89
CA LEU A 8 0.28 -3.74 6.07
C LEU A 8 -1.22 -3.47 6.22
N LEU A 9 -1.71 -3.33 7.45
CA LEU A 9 -3.12 -3.02 7.71
C LEU A 9 -3.50 -1.66 7.14
N PHE A 10 -2.66 -0.64 7.35
CA PHE A 10 -2.90 0.70 6.81
C PHE A 10 -2.91 0.70 5.27
N THR A 11 -1.96 0.02 4.64
CA THR A 11 -1.90 -0.10 3.18
C THR A 11 -3.13 -0.81 2.63
N SER A 12 -3.57 -1.91 3.27
CA SER A 12 -4.76 -2.65 2.84
C SER A 12 -6.03 -1.81 2.99
N LEU A 13 -6.22 -1.16 4.15
CA LEU A 13 -7.36 -0.28 4.40
C LEU A 13 -7.42 0.85 3.37
N PHE A 14 -6.31 1.56 3.14
CA PHE A 14 -6.31 2.69 2.22
C PHE A 14 -6.46 2.24 0.75
N SER A 15 -5.86 1.11 0.37
CA SER A 15 -6.07 0.52 -0.95
C SER A 15 -7.54 0.18 -1.18
N PHE A 16 -8.23 -0.38 -0.17
CA PHE A 16 -9.65 -0.67 -0.23
C PHE A 16 -10.49 0.60 -0.36
N LEU A 17 -10.22 1.63 0.45
CA LEU A 17 -10.91 2.92 0.38
C LEU A 17 -10.77 3.58 -1.00
N LEU A 18 -9.58 3.54 -1.60
CA LEU A 18 -9.35 4.06 -2.96
C LEU A 18 -10.16 3.31 -4.02
N LEU A 19 -10.39 2.01 -3.86
CA LEU A 19 -11.17 1.20 -4.80
C LEU A 19 -12.68 1.46 -4.74
N LEU A 20 -13.18 2.04 -3.64
CA LEU A 20 -14.59 2.46 -3.53
C LEU A 20 -14.88 3.71 -4.35
N LEU A 21 -13.84 4.45 -4.75
CA LEU A 21 -13.97 5.66 -5.55
C LEU A 21 -13.84 5.32 -7.05
N PRO A 22 -14.61 5.99 -7.93
CA PRO A 22 -14.42 5.83 -9.36
C PRO A 22 -13.04 6.32 -9.77
N ASN A 23 -12.29 5.49 -10.50
CA ASN A 23 -11.01 5.89 -11.05
C ASN A 23 -11.21 6.78 -12.29
N ASN A 24 -10.99 8.08 -12.13
CA ASN A 24 -11.09 9.10 -13.19
C ASN A 24 -9.74 9.39 -13.86
N SER A 25 -8.73 8.54 -13.69
CA SER A 25 -7.40 8.67 -14.28
C SER A 25 -7.21 7.72 -15.45
N ASN A 26 -6.32 8.08 -16.38
CA ASN A 26 -5.87 7.20 -17.46
C ASN A 26 -4.97 6.07 -16.95
N PHE A 27 -4.46 6.16 -15.72
CA PHE A 27 -3.71 5.08 -15.10
C PHE A 27 -4.68 3.99 -14.58
N PRO A 28 -4.44 2.71 -14.91
CA PRO A 28 -5.30 1.65 -14.44
C PRO A 28 -5.19 1.52 -12.91
N SER A 29 -6.28 1.12 -12.26
CA SER A 29 -6.33 1.06 -10.78
C SER A 29 -5.27 0.13 -10.18
N TYR A 30 -4.83 -0.89 -10.93
CA TYR A 30 -3.74 -1.79 -10.51
C TYR A 30 -2.37 -1.10 -10.42
N ILE A 31 -2.20 0.09 -11.02
CA ILE A 31 -1.00 0.93 -10.93
C ILE A 31 -1.25 2.09 -9.97
N ALA A 32 -2.36 2.81 -10.14
CA ALA A 32 -2.63 4.02 -9.38
C ALA A 32 -2.80 3.74 -7.88
N VAL A 33 -3.57 2.71 -7.52
CA VAL A 33 -3.87 2.38 -6.12
C VAL A 33 -2.61 1.97 -5.35
N PRO A 34 -1.74 1.05 -5.86
CA PRO A 34 -0.51 0.71 -5.15
C PRO A 34 0.44 1.89 -4.96
N ILE A 35 0.57 2.78 -5.95
CA ILE A 35 1.43 3.96 -5.82
C ILE A 35 0.90 4.88 -4.72
N LEU A 36 -0.38 5.24 -4.77
CA LEU A 36 -0.99 6.16 -3.81
C LEU A 36 -1.00 5.58 -2.39
N ALA A 37 -1.42 4.33 -2.24
CA ALA A 37 -1.43 3.68 -0.94
C ALA A 37 -0.02 3.53 -0.37
N SER A 38 0.97 3.17 -1.18
CA SER A 38 2.33 3.01 -0.70
C SER A 38 2.99 4.33 -0.32
N ALA A 39 2.76 5.39 -1.12
CA ALA A 39 3.22 6.73 -0.80
C ALA A 39 2.61 7.23 0.52
N LEU A 40 1.31 7.03 0.70
CA LEU A 40 0.64 7.43 1.93
C LEU A 40 1.15 6.63 3.14
N THR A 41 1.29 5.30 3.02
CA THR A 41 1.85 4.47 4.11
C THR A 41 3.26 4.91 4.50
N LYS A 42 4.14 5.18 3.52
CA LYS A 42 5.50 5.67 3.77
C LYS A 42 5.46 7.02 4.49
N TYR A 43 4.58 7.92 4.08
CA TYR A 43 4.45 9.25 4.67
C TYR A 43 3.90 9.21 6.10
N THR A 44 2.90 8.37 6.38
CA THR A 44 2.19 8.36 7.67
C THR A 44 2.83 7.47 8.72
N ILE A 45 3.27 6.26 8.34
CA ILE A 45 3.83 5.28 9.27
C ILE A 45 5.36 5.42 9.37
N GLY A 46 6.00 5.91 8.30
CA GLY A 46 7.45 6.10 8.24
C GLY A 46 8.22 4.80 8.08
N ASP A 47 9.54 4.90 8.24
CA ASP A 47 10.47 3.80 8.00
C ASP A 47 10.37 2.72 9.06
N TRP A 48 10.67 1.48 8.65
CA TRP A 48 10.75 0.35 9.57
C TRP A 48 12.01 0.38 10.42
N ASP A 49 13.02 1.16 10.02
CA ASP A 49 14.18 1.42 10.85
C ASP A 49 13.96 2.60 11.82
N LYS A 50 14.98 2.88 12.62
CA LYS A 50 14.96 3.93 13.65
C LYS A 50 15.66 5.22 13.21
N ASN A 51 16.45 5.17 12.13
CA ASN A 51 17.38 6.25 11.79
C ASN A 51 16.99 6.98 10.50
N PHE A 52 15.91 6.57 9.83
CA PHE A 52 15.46 7.16 8.56
C PHE A 52 16.58 7.13 7.50
N GLN A 53 17.30 6.00 7.45
CA GLN A 53 18.42 5.81 6.56
C GLN A 53 18.05 4.78 5.52
N TRP A 54 18.36 5.07 4.25
CA TRP A 54 18.17 4.10 3.18
C TRP A 54 18.92 2.80 3.49
N SER A 55 18.16 1.74 3.71
CA SER A 55 18.66 0.43 4.14
C SER A 55 17.99 -0.68 3.34
N SER A 56 18.49 -1.92 3.48
CA SER A 56 17.84 -3.09 2.89
C SER A 56 16.42 -3.31 3.41
N LEU A 57 16.09 -2.74 4.59
CA LEU A 57 14.74 -2.76 5.13
C LEU A 57 13.78 -1.90 4.31
N ASP A 58 14.24 -0.86 3.61
CA ASP A 58 13.39 -0.08 2.70
C ASP A 58 12.93 -0.90 1.51
N PHE A 59 13.81 -1.74 0.97
CA PHE A 59 13.43 -2.63 -0.11
C PHE A 59 12.35 -3.62 0.33
N LEU A 60 12.51 -4.22 1.51
CA LEU A 60 11.49 -5.09 2.10
C LEU A 60 10.20 -4.34 2.40
N PHE A 61 10.30 -3.09 2.88
CA PHE A 61 9.16 -2.21 3.12
C PHE A 61 8.36 -2.02 1.83
N TRP A 62 9.00 -1.55 0.76
CA TRP A 62 8.36 -1.25 -0.51
C TRP A 62 7.72 -2.48 -1.14
N ILE A 63 8.43 -3.61 -1.19
CA ILE A 63 7.85 -4.87 -1.71
C ILE A 63 6.63 -5.27 -0.90
N SER A 64 6.70 -5.21 0.43
CA SER A 64 5.63 -5.66 1.31
C SER A 64 4.36 -4.84 1.10
N ILE A 65 4.47 -3.51 1.05
CA ILE A 65 3.29 -2.65 0.88
C ILE A 65 2.73 -2.69 -0.55
N LEU A 66 3.59 -2.74 -1.59
CA LEU A 66 3.14 -2.87 -2.98
C LEU A 66 2.41 -4.20 -3.18
N THR A 67 2.97 -5.30 -2.67
CA THR A 67 2.34 -6.62 -2.73
C THR A 67 1.02 -6.63 -1.98
N THR A 68 0.96 -6.02 -0.79
CA THR A 68 -0.27 -5.93 0.01
C THR A 68 -1.37 -5.15 -0.71
N SER A 69 -1.00 -4.05 -1.36
CA SER A 69 -1.95 -3.27 -2.16
C SER A 69 -2.47 -4.06 -3.36
N LEU A 70 -1.59 -4.72 -4.11
CA LEU A 70 -1.97 -5.58 -5.25
C LEU A 70 -2.89 -6.74 -4.81
N LEU A 71 -2.59 -7.39 -3.70
CA LEU A 71 -3.44 -8.44 -3.13
C LEU A 71 -4.81 -7.90 -2.72
N THR A 72 -4.86 -6.71 -2.13
CA THR A 72 -6.12 -6.05 -1.77
C THR A 72 -6.97 -5.78 -3.02
N ILE A 73 -6.37 -5.28 -4.11
CA ILE A 73 -7.06 -5.06 -5.38
C ILE A 73 -7.58 -6.38 -5.96
N LYS A 74 -6.76 -7.44 -5.94
CA LYS A 74 -7.17 -8.76 -6.44
C LYS A 74 -8.34 -9.33 -5.64
N LEU A 75 -8.27 -9.25 -4.31
CA LEU A 75 -9.34 -9.69 -3.42
C LEU A 75 -10.63 -8.90 -3.66
N TYR A 76 -10.54 -7.57 -3.75
CA TYR A 76 -11.69 -6.71 -4.01
C TYR A 76 -12.38 -7.10 -5.32
N LYS A 77 -11.61 -7.28 -6.40
CA LYS A 77 -12.16 -7.69 -7.71
C LYS A 77 -12.82 -9.06 -7.65
N LEU A 78 -12.22 -10.03 -6.94
CA LEU A 78 -12.79 -11.37 -6.78
C LEU A 78 -14.14 -11.35 -6.04
N LEU A 79 -14.31 -10.43 -5.08
CA LEU A 79 -15.54 -10.30 -4.30
C LEU A 79 -16.66 -9.54 -5.03
N HIS A 80 -16.33 -8.80 -6.09
CA HIS A 80 -17.27 -7.96 -6.85
C HIS A 80 -17.39 -8.37 -8.33
N SER A 81 -16.82 -9.52 -8.71
CA SER A 81 -17.00 -10.17 -10.01
C SER A 81 -18.15 -11.17 -9.96
#